data_AF-A0A1F6Y5F8-F1
#
_entry.id   AF-A0A1F6Y5F8-F1
#
_cell.length_a   1.000
_cell.length_b   1.000
_cell.length_c   1.000
_cell.angle_alpha   90.00
_cell.angle_beta   90.00
_cell.angle_gamma   90.00
#
_symmetry.space_group_name_H-M   'P 1'
#
loop_
_entity.id
_entity.type
_entity.pdbx_description
1 polymer ?
#
loop_
_entity_poly.entity_id
_entity_poly.type
_entity_poly.pdbx_seq_one_letter_code
_entity_poly.pdbx_strand_id
1 'polypeptide(L)'
;MNQEEIVEYWIKASDSDFELSKNLFSNKRFSYCLFFVHLSTEKLLKGLIVHKTSNPAPYEHNLVRLAEAAGIKYSEEQLAVKL
;
A
#
# COMPACT_ATOMS: atom_id res chain seq x y z
N MET A 1 -5.34 -16.01 13.18
CA MET A 1 -5.92 -14.67 13.02
C MET A 1 -7.17 -14.77 12.18
N ASN A 2 -8.25 -14.08 12.57
CA ASN A 2 -9.44 -13.92 11.75
C ASN A 2 -9.24 -12.83 10.69
N GLN A 3 -10.22 -12.64 9.79
CA GLN A 3 -10.12 -11.65 8.71
C GLN A 3 -9.90 -10.22 9.25
N GLU A 4 -10.62 -9.83 10.29
CA GLU A 4 -10.55 -8.48 10.88
C GLU A 4 -9.16 -8.21 11.45
N GLU A 5 -8.58 -9.18 12.17
CA GLU A 5 -7.22 -9.10 12.70
C GLU A 5 -6.17 -8.96 11.58
N ILE A 6 -6.36 -9.63 10.44
CA ILE A 6 -5.46 -9.51 9.28
C ILE A 6 -5.60 -8.13 8.63
N VAL A 7 -6.82 -7.62 8.46
CA VAL A 7 -7.07 -6.28 7.92
C VAL A 7 -6.47 -5.22 8.84
N GLU A 8 -6.70 -5.33 10.15
CA GLU A 8 -6.16 -4.40 11.14
C GLU A 8 -4.62 -4.43 11.16
N TYR A 9 -4.01 -5.62 11.03
CA TYR A 9 -2.57 -5.75 10.87
C TYR A 9 -2.04 -4.95 9.68
N TRP A 10 -2.66 -5.07 8.51
CA TRP A 10 -2.25 -4.34 7.31
C TRP A 10 -2.40 -2.83 7.45
N ILE A 11 -3.49 -2.37 8.08
CA ILE A 11 -3.73 -0.95 8.36
C ILE A 11 -2.63 -0.42 9.29
N LYS A 12 -2.39 -1.07 10.44
CA LYS A 12 -1.34 -0.67 11.40
C LYS A 12 0.04 -0.65 10.76
N ALA A 13 0.35 -1.66 9.94
CA ALA A 13 1.63 -1.73 9.24
C ALA A 13 1.79 -0.61 8.20
N SER A 14 0.70 -0.24 7.51
CA SER A 14 0.70 0.91 6.59
C SER A 14 0.89 2.23 7.33
N ASP A 15 0.15 2.45 8.41
CA ASP A 15 0.19 3.70 9.17
C ASP A 15 1.59 3.95 9.73
N SER A 16 2.25 2.90 10.23
CA SER A 16 3.64 2.97 10.69
C SER A 16 4.61 3.41 9.58
N ASP A 17 4.52 2.81 8.39
CA ASP A 17 5.34 3.21 7.24
C ASP A 17 5.05 4.65 6.81
N PHE A 18 3.78 5.05 6.82
CA PHE A 18 3.38 6.39 6.41
C PHE A 18 3.90 7.45 7.39
N GLU A 19 3.82 7.22 8.69
CA GLU A 19 4.41 8.09 9.71
C GLU A 19 5.94 8.19 9.56
N LEU A 20 6.62 7.08 9.26
CA LEU A 20 8.05 7.11 8.96
C LEU A 20 8.34 7.94 7.69
N SER A 21 7.50 7.83 6.66
CA SER A 21 7.67 8.62 5.43
C SER A 21 7.59 10.13 5.69
N LYS A 22 6.70 10.59 6.57
CA LYS A 22 6.61 12.00 6.98
C LYS A 22 7.89 12.49 7.65
N ASN A 23 8.48 11.68 8.53
CA ASN A 23 9.77 11.98 9.15
C ASN A 23 10.91 12.05 8.12
N LEU A 24 10.91 11.15 7.12
CA LEU A 24 11.91 11.17 6.07
C LEU A 24 11.76 12.40 5.16
N PHE A 25 10.51 12.81 4.88
CA PHE A 25 10.21 14.02 4.14
C PHE A 25 10.73 15.27 4.85
N SER A 26 10.45 15.42 6.15
CA SER A 26 10.93 16.57 6.94
C SER A 26 12.46 16.64 7.01
N ASN A 27 13.13 15.48 7.00
CA ASN A 27 14.59 15.36 6.94
C ASN A 27 15.17 15.46 5.51
N LYS A 28 14.36 15.83 4.51
CA LYS A 28 14.76 15.95 3.10
C LYS A 28 15.36 14.66 2.50
N ARG A 29 15.00 13.50 3.06
CA ARG A 29 15.41 12.17 2.58
C ARG A 29 14.38 11.63 1.59
N PHE A 30 14.24 12.30 0.45
CA PHE A 30 13.11 12.10 -0.47
C PHE A 30 13.04 10.71 -1.10
N SER A 31 14.17 10.10 -1.47
CA SER A 31 14.18 8.75 -2.03
C SER A 31 13.63 7.71 -1.05
N TYR A 32 14.05 7.78 0.21
CA TYR A 32 13.54 6.91 1.27
C TYR A 32 12.07 7.23 1.61
N CYS A 33 11.71 8.51 1.64
CA CYS A 33 10.31 8.92 1.82
C CYS A 33 9.42 8.26 0.76
N LEU A 34 9.80 8.34 -0.52
CA LEU A 34 9.03 7.73 -1.61
C LEU A 34 8.93 6.21 -1.46
N PHE A 35 10.01 5.55 -1.05
CA PHE A 35 10.01 4.10 -0.78
C PHE A 35 9.00 3.73 0.31
N PHE A 36 8.94 4.47 1.43
CA PHE A 36 7.98 4.17 2.50
C PHE A 36 6.53 4.52 2.13
N VAL A 37 6.30 5.56 1.30
CA VAL A 37 4.97 5.81 0.72
C VAL A 37 4.51 4.65 -0.15
N HIS A 38 5.42 4.08 -0.95
CA HIS A 38 5.14 2.88 -1.75
C HIS A 38 4.76 1.69 -0.86
N LEU A 39 5.53 1.40 0.21
CA LEU A 39 5.21 0.29 1.13
C LEU A 39 3.88 0.48 1.86
N SER A 40 3.59 1.71 2.33
CA SER A 40 2.29 2.04 2.95
C SER A 40 1.14 1.77 1.98
N THR A 41 1.28 2.20 0.73
CA THR A 41 0.28 1.97 -0.33
C THR A 41 0.10 0.47 -0.60
N GLU A 42 1.19 -0.28 -0.72
CA GLU A 42 1.16 -1.74 -0.90
C GLU A 42 0.38 -2.43 0.22
N LYS A 43 0.67 -2.08 1.47
CA LYS A 43 0.04 -2.65 2.67
C LYS A 43 -1.46 -2.35 2.73
N LEU A 44 -1.87 -1.13 2.39
CA LEU A 44 -3.31 -0.79 2.31
C LEU A 44 -4.02 -1.60 1.23
N LEU A 45 -3.42 -1.75 0.05
CA LEU A 45 -4.00 -2.56 -1.02
C LEU A 45 -4.15 -4.02 -0.56
N LYS A 46 -3.14 -4.58 0.12
CA LYS A 46 -3.20 -5.94 0.68
C LYS A 46 -4.30 -6.08 1.73
N GLY A 47 -4.43 -5.12 2.64
CA GLY A 47 -5.53 -5.08 3.61
C GLY A 47 -6.90 -5.01 2.93
N LEU A 48 -7.03 -4.21 1.88
CA LEU A 48 -8.27 -4.06 1.11
C LEU A 48 -8.66 -5.34 0.36
N ILE A 49 -7.69 -6.07 -0.20
CA ILE A 49 -7.91 -7.37 -0.85
C ILE A 49 -8.49 -8.36 0.17
N VAL A 50 -7.87 -8.48 1.35
CA VAL A 50 -8.34 -9.37 2.41
C VAL A 50 -9.74 -8.99 2.86
N HIS A 51 -9.99 -7.68 3.05
CA HIS A 51 -11.30 -7.18 3.46
C HIS A 51 -12.40 -7.50 2.45
N LYS A 52 -12.14 -7.34 1.15
CA LYS A 52 -13.15 -7.51 0.10
C LYS A 52 -13.36 -8.97 -0.33
N THR A 53 -12.31 -9.78 -0.29
CA THR A 53 -12.32 -11.12 -0.90
C THR A 53 -12.32 -12.25 0.12
N SER A 54 -12.08 -11.95 1.41
CA SER A 54 -11.83 -12.94 2.46
C SER A 54 -10.66 -13.89 2.17
N ASN A 55 -9.86 -13.61 1.13
CA ASN A 55 -8.70 -14.39 0.74
C ASN A 55 -7.40 -13.66 1.11
N PRO A 56 -6.30 -14.38 1.34
CA PRO A 56 -4.99 -13.77 1.53
C PRO A 56 -4.61 -12.89 0.32
N ALA A 57 -3.99 -11.75 0.59
CA ALA A 57 -3.43 -10.92 -0.47
C ALA A 57 -2.26 -11.65 -1.18
N PRO A 58 -2.06 -11.45 -2.50
CA PRO A 58 -1.00 -12.12 -3.24
C PRO A 58 0.39 -11.67 -2.77
N TYR A 59 1.35 -12.59 -2.86
CA TYR A 59 2.76 -12.34 -2.56
C TYR A 59 3.45 -11.60 -3.70
N GLU A 60 3.13 -10.32 -3.85
CA GLU A 60 3.78 -9.43 -4.80
C GLU A 60 3.89 -8.00 -4.28
N HIS A 61 4.62 -7.16 -5.03
CA HIS A 61 4.92 -5.75 -4.73
C HIS A 61 4.43 -4.79 -5.83
N ASN A 62 3.79 -5.32 -6.89
CA ASN A 62 3.33 -4.49 -7.99
C ASN A 62 2.00 -3.80 -7.62
N LEU A 63 2.04 -2.47 -7.42
CA LEU A 63 0.85 -1.71 -7.00
C LEU A 63 -0.30 -1.78 -8.01
N VAL A 64 -0.02 -1.88 -9.30
CA VAL A 64 -1.07 -1.96 -10.34
C VAL A 64 -1.82 -3.28 -10.22
N ARG A 65 -1.09 -4.39 -10.09
CA ARG A 65 -1.69 -5.72 -9.92
C ARG A 65 -2.42 -5.88 -8.59
N LEU A 66 -1.88 -5.28 -7.52
CA LEU A 66 -2.58 -5.21 -6.23
C LEU A 66 -3.85 -4.36 -6.30
N ALA A 67 -3.84 -3.24 -7.02
CA ALA A 67 -5.01 -2.39 -7.23
C ALA A 67 -6.11 -3.12 -8.03
N GLU A 68 -5.72 -3.86 -9.08
CA GLU A 68 -6.63 -4.73 -9.84
C GLU A 68 -7.26 -5.80 -8.94
N ALA A 69 -6.43 -6.51 -8.15
CA ALA A 69 -6.91 -7.52 -7.20
C ALA A 69 -7.83 -6.93 -6.12
N ALA A 70 -7.60 -5.68 -5.72
CA ALA A 70 -8.44 -4.93 -4.79
C ALA A 70 -9.72 -4.36 -5.45
N GLY A 71 -9.89 -4.51 -6.77
CA GLY A 71 -10.99 -3.94 -7.54
C GLY A 71 -11.00 -2.41 -7.56
N ILE A 72 -9.82 -1.77 -7.52
CA ILE A 72 -9.67 -0.33 -7.66
C ILE A 72 -9.55 0.01 -9.15
N LYS A 73 -10.37 0.97 -9.60
CA LYS A 73 -10.21 1.59 -10.92
C LYS A 73 -9.20 2.74 -10.79
N TYR A 74 -8.30 2.85 -11.75
CA TYR A 74 -7.31 3.91 -11.85
C TYR A 74 -7.38 4.57 -13.22
N SER A 75 -6.94 5.84 -13.30
CA SER A 75 -6.84 6.59 -14.56
C SER A 75 -5.53 6.28 -15.28
N GLU A 76 -5.46 6.61 -16.57
CA GLU A 76 -4.19 6.54 -17.33
C GLU A 76 -3.10 7.41 -16.70
N GLU A 77 -3.46 8.55 -16.10
CA GLU A 77 -2.51 9.42 -15.42
C GLU A 77 -1.88 8.75 -14.19
N GLN A 78 -2.62 7.91 -13.46
CA GLN A 78 -2.09 7.15 -12.34
C GLN A 78 -1.16 6.01 -12.77
N LEU A 79 -1.28 5.54 -14.02
CA LEU A 79 -0.35 4.58 -14.63
C LEU A 79 0.87 5.26 -15.25
N ALA A 80 0.77 6.54 -15.58
CA ALA A 80 1.80 7.25 -16.32
C ALA A 80 3.04 7.45 -15.46
N VAL A 81 4.11 6.73 -15.77
CA VAL A 81 5.47 7.08 -15.32
C VAL A 81 5.94 8.23 -16.21
N LYS A 82 5.67 9.47 -15.79
CA LYS A 82 6.21 10.67 -16.46
C LYS A 82 7.69 10.80 -16.05
N LEU A 83 8.60 10.47 -16.97
CA LEU A 83 10.04 10.74 -16.87
C LEU A 83 10.39 12.05 -17.57
#